data_AF-A0AAV5X8P0-F1
#
_entry.id   AF-A0AAV5X8P0-F1
#
_cell.length_a   1.000
_cell.length_b   1.000
_cell.length_c   1.000
_cell.angle_alpha   90.00
_cell.angle_beta   90.00
_cell.angle_gamma   90.00
#
_symmetry.space_group_name_H-M   'P 1'
#
loop_
_entity.id
_entity.type
_entity.pdbx_description
1 polymer ?
#
loop_
_entity_poly.entity_id
_entity_poly.type
_entity_poly.pdbx_seq_one_letter_code
_entity_poly.pdbx_strand_id
1 'polypeptide(L)' 'MSVLAELRGFVLIHRPCGVLRGNRDQQTAAGCRLWIQCPCGARFERWLASDETDADALSAALRLFER' A
#
# COMPACT_ATOMS: atom_id res chain seq x y z
N MET A 1 -11.62 6.82 7.22
CA MET A 1 -11.48 6.31 5.84
C MET A 1 -10.69 5.01 5.92
N SER A 2 -10.99 4.00 5.10
CA SER A 2 -10.22 2.75 5.15
C SER A 2 -8.84 2.91 4.51
N VAL A 3 -7.88 2.08 4.89
CA VAL A 3 -6.53 2.12 4.33
C VAL A 3 -6.55 1.89 2.81
N LEU A 4 -7.51 1.12 2.31
CA LEU A 4 -7.72 0.94 0.87
C LEU A 4 -8.16 2.23 0.17
N ALA A 5 -9.02 3.04 0.79
CA ALA A 5 -9.44 4.32 0.24
C ALA A 5 -8.28 5.32 0.20
N GLU A 6 -7.44 5.35 1.24
CA GLU A 6 -6.24 6.20 1.27
C GLU A 6 -5.21 5.78 0.21
N LEU A 7 -4.98 4.47 0.07
CA LEU A 7 -4.12 3.91 -0.97
C LEU A 7 -4.60 4.31 -2.37
N ARG A 8 -5.90 4.18 -2.65
CA ARG A 8 -6.49 4.59 -3.93
C ARG A 8 -6.25 6.08 -4.20
N GLY A 9 -6.46 6.93 -3.20
CA GLY A 9 -6.20 8.37 -3.30
C GLY A 9 -4.74 8.67 -3.66
N PHE A 10 -3.80 8.05 -2.95
CA PHE A 10 -2.36 8.20 -3.21
C PHE A 10 -2.01 7.78 -4.64
N VAL A 11 -2.49 6.63 -5.10
CA VAL A 11 -2.22 6.11 -6.45
C VAL A 11 -2.78 7.05 -7.52
N LEU A 12 -4.00 7.57 -7.33
CA LEU A 12 -4.61 8.50 -8.28
C LEU A 12 -3.82 9.81 -8.41
N ILE A 13 -3.36 10.36 -7.29
CA ILE A 13 -2.56 11.60 -7.26
C ILE A 13 -1.20 11.40 -7.93
N HIS A 14 -0.56 10.25 -7.70
CA HIS A 14 0.82 10.01 -8.13
C HIS A 14 0.97 9.18 -9.42
N ARG A 15 -0.13 8.70 -10.02
CA ARG A 15 -0.13 8.07 -11.34
C ARG A 15 0.65 8.85 -12.42
N PRO A 16 0.55 10.19 -12.53
CA PRO A 16 1.32 10.94 -13.54
C PRO A 16 2.82 11.00 -13.28
N CYS A 17 3.29 10.70 -12.05
CA CYS A 17 4.70 10.75 -11.69
C CYS A 17 5.52 9.56 -12.22
N GLY A 18 4.86 8.52 -12.76
CA GLY A 18 5.50 7.34 -13.32
C GLY A 18 5.17 6.05 -12.57
N VAL A 19 6.12 5.11 -12.58
CA VAL A 19 5.91 3.78 -11.99
C VAL A 19 6.04 3.85 -10.47
N LEU A 20 4.92 3.62 -9.78
CA LEU A 20 4.90 3.43 -8.33
C LEU A 20 5.46 2.05 -7.99
N ARG A 21 6.30 1.97 -6.96
CA ARG A 21 6.85 0.72 -6.44
C ARG A 21 6.37 0.51 -5.02
N GLY A 22 5.98 -0.69 -4.67
CA GLY A 22 5.44 -0.97 -3.35
C GLY A 22 5.72 -2.39 -2.94
N ASN A 23 5.69 -2.61 -1.64
CA ASN A 23 5.79 -3.92 -1.06
C ASN A 23 5.12 -3.92 0.31
N ARG A 24 5.04 -5.10 0.91
CA ARG A 24 4.78 -5.27 2.32
C ARG A 24 5.95 -5.98 2.98
N ASP A 25 6.17 -5.65 4.24
CA ASP A 25 7.06 -6.41 5.09
C ASP A 25 6.46 -7.79 5.36
N GLN A 26 7.27 -8.69 5.91
CA GLN A 26 6.81 -10.03 6.27
C GLN A 26 5.60 -9.95 7.22
N GLN A 27 4.57 -10.75 6.92
CA GLN A 27 3.40 -10.87 7.78
C GLN A 27 3.79 -11.46 9.13
N THR A 28 3.41 -10.77 10.21
CA THR A 28 3.51 -11.25 11.59
C THR A 28 2.12 -11.51 12.17
N ALA A 29 2.05 -12.11 13.35
CA ALA A 29 0.79 -12.28 14.08
C ALA A 29 0.11 -10.94 14.41
N ALA A 30 0.90 -9.86 14.57
CA ALA A 30 0.38 -8.52 14.87
C ALA A 30 0.00 -7.71 13.62
N GLY A 31 0.35 -8.19 12.42
CA GLY A 31 0.15 -7.45 11.19
C GLY A 31 1.38 -7.41 10.29
N CYS A 32 1.32 -6.52 9.30
CA CYS A 32 2.45 -6.17 8.46
C CYS A 32 2.48 -4.67 8.17
N ARG A 33 3.64 -4.17 7.76
CA ARG A 33 3.78 -2.81 7.22
C ARG A 33 3.66 -2.85 5.71
N LEU A 34 2.79 -2.02 5.17
CA LEU A 34 2.62 -1.77 3.75
C LEU A 34 3.28 -0.45 3.38
N TRP A 35 4.00 -0.40 2.27
CA TRP A 35 4.54 0.83 1.74
C TRP A 35 4.48 0.91 0.21
N ILE A 36 4.30 2.14 -0.31
CA ILE A 36 4.42 2.48 -1.73
C ILE A 36 5.25 3.74 -1.85
N GLN A 37 6.20 3.73 -2.76
CA GLN A 37 7.08 4.83 -3.09
C GLN A 37 6.84 5.30 -4.52
N CYS A 38 6.70 6.62 -4.65
CA CYS A 38 6.60 7.32 -5.91
C CYS A 38 7.97 7.84 -6.36
N PRO A 39 8.27 7.88 -7.67
CA PRO A 39 9.49 8.51 -8.19
C PRO A 39 9.66 9.98 -7.79
N CYS A 40 8.58 10.68 -7.48
CA CYS A 40 8.63 12.07 -7.02
C CYS A 40 9.06 12.23 -5.54
N GLY A 41 9.36 11.13 -4.84
CA GLY A 41 9.75 11.12 -3.43
C GLY A 41 8.60 10.94 -2.44
N ALA A 42 7.35 10.98 -2.89
CA ALA A 42 6.20 10.73 -2.03
C ALA A 42 6.14 9.26 -1.59
N ARG A 43 5.76 9.01 -0.33
CA ARG A 43 5.65 7.68 0.26
C ARG A 43 4.30 7.51 0.93
N PHE A 44 3.59 6.44 0.58
CA PHE A 44 2.46 5.93 1.33
C PHE A 44 2.95 4.83 2.26
N GLU A 45 2.56 4.87 3.53
CA GLU A 45 2.98 3.87 4.51
C GLU A 45 1.93 3.68 5.59
N ARG A 46 1.55 2.42 5.84
CA ARG A 46 0.57 2.05 6.86
C ARG A 46 0.93 0.72 7.51
N TRP A 47 0.67 0.62 8.80
CA TRP A 47 0.59 -0.67 9.49
C TRP A 47 -0.80 -1.25 9.25
N LEU A 48 -0.86 -2.53 8.90
CA LEU A 48 -2.09 -3.30 8.74
C LEU A 48 -2.14 -4.34 9.84
N ALA A 49 -3.14 -4.27 10.71
CA ALA A 49 -3.39 -5.30 11.69
C ALA A 49 -3.85 -6.60 11.01
N SER A 50 -3.63 -7.74 11.64
CA SER A 50 -4.02 -9.05 11.09
C SER A 50 -5.54 -9.23 10.94
N ASP A 51 -6.33 -8.46 11.69
CA ASP A 51 -7.80 -8.44 11.66
C ASP A 51 -8.37 -7.28 10.84
N GLU A 52 -7.52 -6.58 10.07
CA GLU A 52 -7.96 -5.50 9.21
C GLU A 52 -8.97 -6.00 8.18
N THR A 53 -10.16 -5.38 8.14
CA THR A 53 -11.28 -5.83 7.30
C THR A 53 -10.94 -5.80 5.81
N ASP A 54 -10.06 -4.90 5.38
CA ASP A 54 -9.63 -4.76 3.98
C ASP A 54 -8.31 -5.51 3.68
N ALA A 55 -7.78 -6.35 4.58
CA ALA A 55 -6.46 -6.97 4.46
C ALA A 55 -6.25 -7.74 3.14
N ASP A 56 -7.26 -8.49 2.69
CA ASP A 56 -7.20 -9.24 1.43
C ASP A 56 -7.20 -8.32 0.20
N ALA A 57 -8.05 -7.29 0.21
CA ALA A 57 -8.13 -6.31 -0.87
C ALA A 57 -6.85 -5.48 -0.99
N LEU A 58 -6.26 -5.10 0.16
CA LEU A 58 -4.97 -4.42 0.24
C LEU A 58 -3.83 -5.32 -0.24
N SER A 59 -3.82 -6.58 0.16
CA SER A 59 -2.83 -7.56 -0.30
C SER A 59 -2.89 -7.77 -1.81
N ALA A 60 -4.10 -7.86 -2.38
CA ALA A 60 -4.28 -7.98 -3.82
C ALA A 60 -3.83 -6.71 -4.56
N ALA A 61 -4.16 -5.52 -4.03
CA ALA A 61 -3.76 -4.25 -4.61
C ALA A 61 -2.23 -4.06 -4.60
N LEU A 62 -1.55 -4.51 -3.54
CA LEU A 62 -0.09 -4.41 -3.41
C LEU A 62 0.68 -5.15 -4.49
N ARG A 63 0.19 -6.32 -4.91
CA ARG A 63 0.84 -7.12 -5.97
C ARG A 63 0.98 -6.36 -7.29
N LEU A 64 0.19 -5.32 -7.51
CA LEU A 64 0.32 -4.44 -8.69
C LEU A 64 1.58 -3.57 -8.64
N PHE A 65 2.16 -3.37 -7.45
CA PHE A 65 3.31 -2.50 -7.19
C PHE A 65 4.58 -3.27 -6.80
N GLU A 66 4.47 -4.58 -6.54
CA GLU A 66 5.59 -5.51 -6.33
C GLU A 66 6.31 -5.74 -7.66
N ARG A 67 7.36 -4.95 -7.96
CA ARG A 67 8.24 -5.11 -9.13
C ARG A 67 9.69 -4.83 -8.79
#